data_AF-A0A847VEL8-F1
#
_entry.id   AF-A0A847VEL8-F1
#
_cell.length_a   1.000
_cell.length_b   1.000
_cell.length_c   1.000
_cell.angle_alpha   90.00
_cell.angle_beta   90.00
_cell.angle_gamma   90.00
#
_symmetry.space_group_name_H-M   'P 1'
#
loop_
_entity.id
_entity.type
_entity.pdbx_description
1 polymer ?
#
loop_
_entity_poly.entity_id
_entity_poly.type
_entity_poly.pdbx_seq_one_letter_code
_entity_poly.pdbx_strand_id
1 'polypeptide(L)'
;PWVPIISLAKGLEQGTQLRMTQVIHEELPGHPAGLLAGPNIAKEVLQGMAAAAVIAMADEQIARSLQRVFGSRVFRIYTNTDVIGCELGGPLKNVIAIAAGMADGLGVGHNTRAMVITRGLAEITRFGVAFEARPETFAGLTGMGDLLTTCMSPLSRNRQVGERLAAGQTTAQIVDSMSMVAEGIKTSAVVMQMADRIGLPMPISAEVAAVVKGERSPAQAFRGLMRLPPGAERDAH
;
A
#
# COMPACT_ATOMS: atom_id res chain seq x y z
N PRO A 1 -25.52 -5.34 19.25
CA PRO A 1 -26.12 -6.37 18.35
C PRO A 1 -25.02 -6.87 17.40
N TRP A 2 -24.96 -8.17 17.12
CA TRP A 2 -23.91 -8.73 16.26
C TRP A 2 -24.06 -8.22 14.82
N VAL A 3 -23.14 -7.35 14.39
CA VAL A 3 -23.12 -6.75 13.04
C VAL A 3 -21.67 -6.70 12.55
N PRO A 4 -21.32 -7.29 11.40
CA PRO A 4 -19.97 -7.21 10.85
C PRO A 4 -19.58 -5.77 10.50
N ILE A 5 -18.33 -5.41 10.77
CA ILE A 5 -17.77 -4.08 10.49
C ILE A 5 -16.68 -4.21 9.42
N ILE A 6 -16.79 -3.44 8.34
CA ILE A 6 -15.85 -3.48 7.21
C ILE A 6 -15.11 -2.17 7.12
N SER A 7 -13.79 -2.22 7.28
CA SER A 7 -12.91 -1.10 7.03
C SER A 7 -12.68 -0.92 5.52
N LEU A 8 -12.86 0.32 5.05
CA LEU A 8 -12.36 0.76 3.74
C LEU A 8 -11.09 1.62 3.89
N ALA A 9 -10.65 1.87 5.12
CA ALA A 9 -9.46 2.65 5.40
C ALA A 9 -8.21 1.84 5.02
N LYS A 10 -7.28 2.49 4.32
CA LYS A 10 -5.98 1.93 3.93
C LYS A 10 -4.92 2.60 4.78
N GLY A 11 -4.48 1.96 5.85
CA GLY A 11 -3.54 2.58 6.78
C GLY A 11 -3.29 1.75 8.02
N LEU A 12 -2.34 2.23 8.81
CA LEU A 12 -2.06 1.77 10.16
C LEU A 12 -2.30 2.93 11.11
N GLU A 13 -2.80 2.65 12.31
CA GLU A 13 -3.03 3.67 13.32
C GLU A 13 -1.69 4.27 13.79
N GLN A 14 -1.64 5.60 13.90
CA GLN A 14 -0.42 6.27 14.33
C GLN A 14 -0.20 6.06 15.84
N GLY A 15 1.05 5.83 16.24
CA GLY A 15 1.40 5.57 17.63
C GLY A 15 1.33 4.08 17.99
N THR A 16 0.14 3.48 17.88
CA THR A 16 -0.08 2.06 18.22
C THR A 16 0.38 1.10 17.13
N GLN A 17 0.41 1.57 15.87
CA GLN A 17 0.74 0.78 14.68
C GLN A 17 -0.28 -0.35 14.41
N LEU A 18 -1.48 -0.25 14.99
CA LEU A 18 -2.53 -1.24 14.81
C LEU A 18 -3.08 -1.19 13.39
N ARG A 19 -3.42 -2.37 12.88
CA ARG A 19 -4.25 -2.53 11.69
C ARG A 19 -5.67 -2.05 11.99
N MET A 20 -6.38 -1.53 10.99
CA MET A 20 -7.75 -1.02 11.16
C MET A 20 -8.70 -2.11 11.66
N THR A 21 -8.50 -3.36 11.24
CA THR A 21 -9.26 -4.49 11.79
C THR A 21 -8.97 -4.72 13.27
N GLN A 22 -7.75 -4.48 13.75
CA GLN A 22 -7.42 -4.56 15.19
C GLN A 22 -8.06 -3.40 15.96
N VAL A 23 -7.99 -2.18 15.44
CA VAL A 23 -8.69 -1.01 16.02
C VAL A 23 -10.19 -1.29 16.15
N ILE A 24 -10.83 -1.87 15.12
CA ILE A 24 -12.25 -2.26 15.20
C ILE A 24 -12.50 -3.28 16.31
N HIS A 25 -11.61 -4.27 16.49
CA HIS A 25 -11.78 -5.26 17.57
C HIS A 25 -11.64 -4.64 18.97
N GLU A 26 -10.77 -3.64 19.14
CA GLU A 26 -10.60 -2.93 20.41
C GLU A 26 -11.80 -2.01 20.72
N GLU A 27 -12.26 -1.25 19.73
CA GLU A 27 -13.33 -0.26 19.91
C GLU A 27 -14.74 -0.87 19.87
N LEU A 28 -14.93 -1.97 19.14
CA LEU A 28 -16.23 -2.63 18.94
C LEU A 28 -16.14 -4.15 19.22
N PRO A 29 -15.83 -4.55 20.46
CA PRO A 29 -15.71 -5.96 20.81
C PRO A 29 -17.02 -6.72 20.56
N GLY A 30 -16.90 -7.96 20.05
CA GLY A 30 -18.05 -8.80 19.69
C GLY A 30 -18.59 -8.56 18.27
N HIS A 31 -18.01 -7.64 17.51
CA HIS A 31 -18.31 -7.43 16.10
C HIS A 31 -17.22 -8.04 15.21
N PRO A 32 -17.55 -8.95 14.28
CA PRO A 32 -16.58 -9.45 13.32
C PRO A 32 -16.03 -8.31 12.46
N ALA A 33 -14.71 -8.14 12.44
CA ALA A 33 -14.06 -7.12 11.62
C ALA A 33 -13.47 -7.73 10.34
N GLY A 34 -13.57 -6.96 9.25
CA GLY A 34 -12.92 -7.25 7.99
C GLY A 34 -12.59 -5.98 7.23
N LEU A 35 -12.16 -6.14 5.99
CA LEU A 35 -11.87 -5.01 5.10
C LEU A 35 -12.39 -5.23 3.68
N LEU A 36 -12.63 -4.12 2.98
CA LEU A 36 -12.85 -4.09 1.54
C LEU A 36 -11.73 -3.29 0.88
N ALA A 37 -10.91 -3.96 0.07
CA ALA A 37 -9.75 -3.36 -0.58
C ALA A 37 -9.54 -3.90 -2.00
N GLY A 38 -8.75 -3.19 -2.79
CA GLY A 38 -8.49 -3.53 -4.19
C GLY A 38 -8.22 -2.29 -5.05
N PRO A 39 -7.97 -2.50 -6.35
CA PRO A 39 -7.78 -1.46 -7.35
C PRO A 39 -9.13 -0.77 -7.66
N ASN A 40 -9.58 0.08 -6.75
CA ASN A 40 -10.88 0.75 -6.84
C ASN A 40 -10.68 2.26 -6.73
N ILE A 41 -10.27 2.91 -7.83
CA ILE A 41 -10.19 4.37 -7.87
C ILE A 41 -11.62 4.91 -7.74
N ALA A 42 -11.89 5.64 -6.66
CA ALA A 42 -13.24 6.08 -6.31
C ALA A 42 -13.96 6.80 -7.46
N LYS A 43 -13.24 7.64 -8.22
CA LYS A 43 -13.79 8.37 -9.36
C LYS A 43 -14.27 7.43 -10.48
N GLU A 44 -13.52 6.38 -10.79
CA GLU A 44 -13.87 5.41 -11.83
C GLU A 44 -15.08 4.57 -11.40
N VAL A 45 -15.13 4.16 -10.13
CA VAL A 45 -16.26 3.44 -9.55
C VAL A 45 -17.53 4.30 -9.59
N LEU A 46 -17.45 5.57 -9.22
CA LEU A 46 -18.58 6.52 -9.31
C LEU A 46 -19.05 6.79 -10.74
N GLN A 47 -18.16 6.64 -11.72
CA GLN A 47 -18.47 6.74 -13.14
C GLN A 47 -19.05 5.44 -13.73
N GLY A 48 -19.27 4.41 -12.91
CA GLY A 48 -19.81 3.14 -13.34
C GLY A 48 -18.83 2.29 -14.15
N MET A 49 -17.53 2.60 -14.10
CA MET A 49 -16.51 1.77 -14.74
C MET A 49 -16.36 0.45 -14.00
N ALA A 50 -16.02 -0.60 -14.75
CA ALA A 50 -15.84 -1.92 -14.19
C ALA A 50 -14.66 -1.93 -13.20
N ALA A 51 -14.89 -2.42 -11.99
CA ALA A 51 -13.87 -2.56 -10.95
C ALA A 51 -14.00 -3.89 -10.20
N ALA A 52 -12.92 -4.29 -9.54
CA ALA A 52 -12.90 -5.49 -8.71
C ALA A 52 -12.27 -5.19 -7.36
N ALA A 53 -12.87 -5.73 -6.29
CA ALA A 53 -12.38 -5.60 -4.93
C ALA A 53 -12.42 -6.95 -4.21
N VAL A 54 -11.75 -7.02 -3.07
CA VAL A 54 -11.71 -8.16 -2.16
C VAL A 54 -12.34 -7.76 -0.84
N ILE A 55 -13.27 -8.57 -0.35
CA ILE A 55 -13.67 -8.58 1.05
C ILE A 55 -12.81 -9.60 1.77
N ALA A 56 -11.99 -9.12 2.69
CA ALA A 56 -11.14 -9.98 3.51
C ALA A 56 -11.66 -10.06 4.93
N MET A 57 -12.02 -11.27 5.36
CA MET A 57 -12.53 -11.57 6.70
C MET A 57 -12.11 -12.96 7.17
N ALA A 58 -11.95 -13.15 8.47
CA ALA A 58 -11.64 -14.47 9.03
C ALA A 58 -12.77 -15.50 8.81
N ASP A 59 -14.02 -15.06 8.95
CA ASP A 59 -15.20 -15.91 8.70
C ASP A 59 -15.65 -15.82 7.23
N GLU A 60 -15.47 -16.94 6.52
CA GLU A 60 -15.82 -17.06 5.10
C GLU A 60 -17.33 -16.96 4.83
N GLN A 61 -18.18 -17.40 5.75
CA GLN A 61 -19.64 -17.33 5.58
C GLN A 61 -20.12 -15.88 5.61
N ILE A 62 -19.56 -15.09 6.52
CA ILE A 62 -19.86 -13.67 6.57
C ILE A 62 -19.26 -12.95 5.35
N ALA A 63 -18.03 -13.29 4.93
CA ALA A 63 -17.42 -12.74 3.72
C ALA A 63 -18.30 -12.98 2.47
N ARG A 64 -18.81 -14.21 2.28
CA ARG A 64 -19.73 -14.58 1.18
C ARG A 64 -21.08 -13.85 1.26
N SER A 65 -21.56 -13.57 2.47
CA SER A 65 -22.77 -12.79 2.66
C SER A 65 -22.58 -11.34 2.25
N LEU A 66 -21.48 -10.71 2.68
CA LEU A 66 -21.12 -9.35 2.30
C LEU A 66 -20.76 -9.23 0.81
N GLN A 67 -20.15 -10.26 0.21
CA GLN A 67 -19.87 -10.31 -1.22
C GLN A 67 -21.13 -10.06 -2.06
N ARG A 68 -22.28 -10.60 -1.64
CA ARG A 68 -23.57 -10.39 -2.30
C ARG A 68 -24.15 -8.99 -2.08
N VAL A 69 -23.81 -8.36 -0.96
CA VAL A 69 -24.26 -6.99 -0.63
C VAL A 69 -23.52 -5.95 -1.47
N PHE A 70 -22.20 -6.09 -1.61
CA PHE A 70 -21.37 -5.12 -2.34
C PHE A 70 -21.25 -5.40 -3.84
N GLY A 71 -21.51 -6.65 -4.26
CA GLY A 71 -21.42 -7.04 -5.67
C GLY A 71 -22.48 -6.40 -6.55
N SER A 72 -22.07 -5.94 -7.74
CA SER A 72 -22.98 -5.43 -8.77
C SER A 72 -22.54 -5.89 -10.17
N ARG A 73 -23.28 -5.50 -11.22
CA ARG A 73 -22.92 -5.82 -12.61
C ARG A 73 -21.57 -5.27 -13.05
N VAL A 74 -21.14 -4.15 -12.46
CA VAL A 74 -19.88 -3.45 -12.79
C VAL A 74 -18.88 -3.47 -11.63
N PHE A 75 -19.25 -4.02 -10.47
CA PHE A 75 -18.36 -4.11 -9.32
C PHE A 75 -18.27 -5.54 -8.81
N ARG A 76 -17.17 -6.22 -9.13
CA ARG A 76 -16.97 -7.62 -8.80
C ARG A 76 -16.26 -7.77 -7.46
N ILE A 77 -16.87 -8.51 -6.55
CA ILE A 77 -16.29 -8.77 -5.23
C ILE A 77 -15.74 -10.20 -5.17
N TYR A 78 -14.51 -10.33 -4.72
CA TYR A 78 -13.86 -11.59 -4.36
C TYR A 78 -13.75 -11.68 -2.83
N THR A 79 -13.54 -12.89 -2.31
CA THR A 79 -13.35 -13.11 -0.86
C THR A 79 -11.95 -13.61 -0.58
N ASN A 80 -11.35 -13.21 0.54
CA ASN A 80 -10.09 -13.76 1.04
C ASN A 80 -10.18 -13.92 2.56
N THR A 81 -9.56 -14.95 3.12
CA THR A 81 -9.48 -15.13 4.58
C THR A 81 -8.19 -14.56 5.18
N ASP A 82 -7.24 -14.13 4.35
CA ASP A 82 -6.00 -13.46 4.78
C ASP A 82 -6.26 -11.98 5.02
N VAL A 83 -6.86 -11.68 6.18
CA VAL A 83 -7.12 -10.31 6.62
C VAL A 83 -5.82 -9.53 6.72
N ILE A 84 -4.77 -10.13 7.30
CA ILE A 84 -3.48 -9.48 7.52
C ILE A 84 -2.84 -9.10 6.18
N GLY A 85 -2.71 -10.04 5.26
CA GLY A 85 -2.08 -9.78 3.96
C GLY A 85 -2.85 -8.75 3.14
N CYS A 86 -4.18 -8.82 3.13
CA CYS A 86 -5.01 -7.85 2.41
C CYS A 86 -4.88 -6.44 2.99
N GLU A 87 -4.67 -6.32 4.30
CA GLU A 87 -4.60 -5.04 5.00
C GLU A 87 -3.20 -4.42 4.93
N LEU A 88 -2.13 -5.23 5.03
CA LEU A 88 -0.75 -4.74 4.95
C LEU A 88 -0.32 -4.36 3.52
N GLY A 89 -0.91 -4.97 2.49
CA GLY A 89 -0.64 -4.57 1.10
C GLY A 89 -1.02 -3.11 0.81
N GLY A 90 -2.09 -2.62 1.43
CA GLY A 90 -2.63 -1.27 1.22
C GLY A 90 -1.67 -0.13 1.60
N PRO A 91 -1.20 -0.04 2.86
CA PRO A 91 -0.31 1.01 3.31
C PRO A 91 1.03 1.00 2.55
N LEU A 92 1.65 -0.17 2.40
CA LEU A 92 2.99 -0.23 1.80
C LEU A 92 2.99 0.11 0.30
N LYS A 93 1.94 -0.23 -0.46
CA LYS A 93 1.85 0.16 -1.88
C LYS A 93 1.93 1.68 -2.08
N ASN A 94 1.44 2.46 -1.11
CA ASN A 94 1.46 3.92 -1.19
C ASN A 94 2.89 4.45 -1.07
N VAL A 95 3.74 3.78 -0.28
CA VAL A 95 5.18 4.10 -0.18
C VAL A 95 5.87 3.77 -1.51
N ILE A 96 5.59 2.59 -2.09
CA ILE A 96 6.15 2.20 -3.39
C ILE A 96 5.65 3.14 -4.51
N ALA A 97 4.42 3.64 -4.43
CA ALA A 97 3.89 4.60 -5.40
C ALA A 97 4.63 5.95 -5.34
N ILE A 98 5.10 6.39 -4.16
CA ILE A 98 5.98 7.56 -4.06
C ILE A 98 7.31 7.27 -4.77
N ALA A 99 7.89 6.09 -4.58
CA ALA A 99 9.11 5.68 -5.29
C ALA A 99 8.93 5.66 -6.82
N ALA A 100 7.81 5.11 -7.30
CA ALA A 100 7.46 5.11 -8.72
C ALA A 100 7.29 6.54 -9.26
N GLY A 101 6.62 7.44 -8.51
CA GLY A 101 6.50 8.84 -8.87
C GLY A 101 7.84 9.58 -8.92
N MET A 102 8.76 9.28 -8.00
CA MET A 102 10.12 9.81 -8.05
C MET A 102 10.86 9.34 -9.31
N ALA A 103 10.67 8.08 -9.71
CA ALA A 103 11.25 7.56 -10.97
C ALA A 103 10.72 8.34 -12.18
N ASP A 104 9.40 8.53 -12.25
CA ASP A 104 8.76 9.26 -13.35
C ASP A 104 9.26 10.71 -13.39
N GLY A 105 9.30 11.41 -12.25
CA GLY A 105 9.74 12.81 -12.17
C GLY A 105 11.23 13.02 -12.46
N LEU A 106 12.09 12.02 -12.22
CA LEU A 106 13.51 12.07 -12.57
C LEU A 106 13.78 11.68 -14.03
N GLY A 107 12.79 11.19 -14.78
CA GLY A 107 12.96 10.77 -16.17
C GLY A 107 13.84 9.52 -16.34
N VAL A 108 13.94 8.65 -15.33
CA VAL A 108 14.81 7.44 -15.37
C VAL A 108 14.24 6.29 -16.22
N GLY A 109 13.08 6.51 -16.86
CA GLY A 109 12.49 5.60 -17.84
C GLY A 109 11.70 4.42 -17.26
N HIS A 110 11.01 3.70 -18.15
CA HIS A 110 10.06 2.64 -17.77
C HIS A 110 10.72 1.42 -17.13
N ASN A 111 11.95 1.08 -17.51
CA ASN A 111 12.67 -0.08 -16.97
C ASN A 111 12.94 0.09 -15.47
N THR A 112 13.42 1.27 -15.05
CA THR A 112 13.66 1.57 -13.63
C THR A 112 12.35 1.61 -12.85
N ARG A 113 11.27 2.15 -13.43
CA ARG A 113 9.94 2.10 -12.81
C ARG A 113 9.46 0.68 -12.60
N ALA A 114 9.57 -0.17 -13.62
CA ALA A 114 9.19 -1.58 -13.52
C ALA A 114 10.01 -2.30 -12.44
N MET A 115 11.33 -2.06 -12.40
CA MET A 115 12.20 -2.59 -11.36
C MET A 115 11.76 -2.18 -9.94
N VAL A 116 11.46 -0.88 -9.72
CA VAL A 116 10.98 -0.37 -8.43
C VAL A 116 9.67 -1.03 -8.02
N ILE A 117 8.72 -1.18 -8.94
CA ILE A 117 7.41 -1.79 -8.64
C ILE A 117 7.59 -3.27 -8.28
N THR A 118 8.35 -4.03 -9.07
CA THR A 118 8.59 -5.45 -8.83
C THR A 118 9.33 -5.69 -7.51
N ARG A 119 10.41 -4.95 -7.26
CA ARG A 119 11.17 -5.04 -6.01
C ARG A 119 10.36 -4.53 -4.82
N GLY A 120 9.51 -3.53 -5.04
CA GLY A 120 8.58 -2.99 -4.05
C GLY A 120 7.52 -4.01 -3.65
N LEU A 121 6.96 -4.77 -4.60
CA LEU A 121 6.06 -5.89 -4.28
C LEU A 121 6.77 -6.95 -3.44
N ALA A 122 8.00 -7.30 -3.79
CA ALA A 122 8.77 -8.28 -3.04
C ALA A 122 9.03 -7.81 -1.60
N GLU A 123 9.31 -6.51 -1.41
CA GLU A 123 9.41 -5.87 -0.10
C GLU A 123 8.08 -5.88 0.69
N ILE A 124 6.96 -5.61 0.02
CA ILE A 124 5.61 -5.74 0.60
C ILE A 124 5.35 -7.17 1.08
N THR A 125 5.66 -8.16 0.25
CA THR A 125 5.46 -9.58 0.57
C THR A 125 6.29 -9.99 1.78
N ARG A 126 7.59 -9.69 1.81
CA ARG A 126 8.46 -9.99 2.97
C ARG A 126 7.94 -9.34 4.26
N PHE A 127 7.53 -8.07 4.17
CA PHE A 127 6.94 -7.38 5.30
C PHE A 127 5.68 -8.10 5.79
N GLY A 128 4.74 -8.39 4.89
CA GLY A 128 3.52 -9.10 5.23
C GLY A 128 3.76 -10.46 5.88
N VAL A 129 4.65 -11.27 5.29
CA VAL A 129 4.99 -12.61 5.81
C VAL A 129 5.61 -12.54 7.21
N ALA A 130 6.42 -11.50 7.49
CA ALA A 130 6.95 -11.28 8.84
C ALA A 130 5.86 -10.96 9.88
N PHE A 131 4.66 -10.59 9.45
CA PHE A 131 3.45 -10.43 10.28
C PHE A 131 2.43 -11.56 10.05
N GLU A 132 2.87 -12.74 9.61
CA GLU A 132 2.05 -13.94 9.43
C GLU A 132 1.02 -13.87 8.28
N ALA A 133 1.16 -12.91 7.35
CA ALA A 133 0.37 -12.91 6.12
C ALA A 133 0.78 -14.02 5.16
N ARG A 134 -0.13 -14.41 4.25
CA ARG A 134 0.14 -15.41 3.22
C ARG A 134 0.77 -14.76 1.98
N PRO A 135 1.90 -15.27 1.47
CA PRO A 135 2.60 -14.66 0.35
C PRO A 135 1.75 -14.58 -0.93
N GLU A 136 0.84 -15.55 -1.14
CA GLU A 136 -0.03 -15.60 -2.32
C GLU A 136 -1.03 -14.43 -2.38
N THR A 137 -1.40 -13.86 -1.22
CA THR A 137 -2.31 -12.71 -1.14
C THR A 137 -1.74 -11.50 -1.87
N PHE A 138 -0.43 -11.31 -1.84
CA PHE A 138 0.23 -10.16 -2.46
C PHE A 138 0.27 -10.24 -3.99
N ALA A 139 0.12 -11.42 -4.58
CA ALA A 139 -0.07 -11.56 -6.03
C ALA A 139 -1.50 -11.19 -6.49
N GLY A 140 -2.45 -11.05 -5.55
CA GLY A 140 -3.86 -10.76 -5.82
C GLY A 140 -4.20 -9.28 -5.99
N LEU A 141 -5.51 -8.99 -5.99
CA LEU A 141 -6.05 -7.63 -6.19
C LEU A 141 -5.61 -6.65 -5.11
N THR A 142 -5.51 -7.07 -3.85
CA THR A 142 -5.14 -6.20 -2.71
C THR A 142 -3.64 -5.93 -2.62
N GLY A 143 -2.81 -6.76 -3.27
CA GLY A 143 -1.37 -6.56 -3.42
C GLY A 143 -1.02 -5.97 -4.78
N MET A 144 -0.62 -6.84 -5.72
CA MET A 144 -0.17 -6.48 -7.07
C MET A 144 -1.18 -5.60 -7.82
N GLY A 145 -2.47 -5.94 -7.76
CA GLY A 145 -3.50 -5.19 -8.48
C GLY A 145 -3.55 -3.71 -8.03
N ASP A 146 -3.76 -3.49 -6.74
CA ASP A 146 -3.83 -2.15 -6.16
C ASP A 146 -2.48 -1.41 -6.25
N LEU A 147 -1.35 -2.12 -6.13
CA LEU A 147 -0.02 -1.55 -6.34
C LEU A 147 0.14 -1.00 -7.75
N LEU A 148 -0.14 -1.80 -8.78
CA LEU A 148 -0.02 -1.38 -10.18
C LEU A 148 -0.93 -0.19 -10.48
N THR A 149 -2.21 -0.26 -10.11
CA THR A 149 -3.15 0.85 -10.30
C THR A 149 -2.65 2.14 -9.64
N THR A 150 -2.08 2.04 -8.43
CA THR A 150 -1.57 3.21 -7.70
C THR A 150 -0.28 3.77 -8.29
N CYS A 151 0.61 2.92 -8.79
CA CYS A 151 1.87 3.33 -9.41
C CYS A 151 1.71 3.84 -10.84
N MET A 152 0.66 3.42 -11.56
CA MET A 152 0.42 3.81 -12.96
C MET A 152 -0.56 4.98 -13.10
N SER A 153 -1.49 5.15 -12.17
CA SER A 153 -2.53 6.17 -12.31
C SER A 153 -2.00 7.59 -12.06
N PRO A 154 -2.24 8.54 -12.98
CA PRO A 154 -1.93 9.96 -12.71
C PRO A 154 -2.82 10.55 -11.62
N LEU A 155 -3.94 9.88 -11.26
CA LEU A 155 -4.82 10.28 -10.17
C LEU A 155 -4.31 9.86 -8.79
N SER A 156 -3.24 9.05 -8.75
CA SER A 156 -2.62 8.63 -7.50
C SER A 156 -1.90 9.79 -6.82
N ARG A 157 -2.44 10.23 -5.68
CA ARG A 157 -1.84 11.28 -4.83
C ARG A 157 -0.42 10.92 -4.41
N ASN A 158 -0.16 9.65 -4.07
CA ASN A 158 1.17 9.18 -3.67
C ASN A 158 2.17 9.26 -4.83
N ARG A 159 1.75 8.90 -6.05
CA ARG A 159 2.58 9.05 -7.25
C ARG A 159 2.92 10.53 -7.51
N GLN A 160 1.92 11.41 -7.41
CA GLN A 160 2.13 12.86 -7.56
C GLN A 160 3.09 13.44 -6.52
N VAL A 161 3.04 12.96 -5.26
CA VAL A 161 4.03 13.35 -4.24
C VAL A 161 5.45 12.99 -4.71
N GLY A 162 5.65 11.76 -5.20
CA GLY A 162 6.94 11.34 -5.74
C GLY A 162 7.44 12.21 -6.88
N GLU A 163 6.57 12.55 -7.84
CA GLU A 163 6.91 13.43 -8.97
C GLU A 163 7.33 14.84 -8.50
N ARG A 164 6.62 15.38 -7.51
CA ARG A 164 6.90 16.71 -6.95
C ARG A 164 8.17 16.75 -6.12
N LEU A 165 8.45 15.69 -5.37
CA LEU A 165 9.73 15.51 -4.67
C LEU A 165 10.88 15.48 -5.70
N ALA A 166 10.72 14.75 -6.81
CA ALA A 166 11.69 14.73 -7.90
C ALA A 166 11.90 16.10 -8.56
N ALA A 167 10.86 16.93 -8.61
CA ALA A 167 10.95 18.33 -9.06
C ALA A 167 11.61 19.28 -8.02
N GLY A 168 12.08 18.76 -6.88
CA GLY A 168 12.83 19.52 -5.87
C GLY A 168 11.96 20.21 -4.81
N GLN A 169 10.66 19.94 -4.78
CA GLN A 169 9.80 20.48 -3.72
C GLN A 169 10.01 19.72 -2.41
N THR A 170 9.86 20.41 -1.28
CA THR A 170 9.92 19.77 0.04
C THR A 170 8.58 19.11 0.39
N THR A 171 8.61 18.10 1.27
CA THR A 171 7.38 17.46 1.78
C THR A 171 6.42 18.48 2.39
N ALA A 172 6.93 19.50 3.09
CA ALA A 172 6.11 20.58 3.66
C ALA A 172 5.38 21.37 2.57
N GLN A 173 6.10 21.84 1.53
CA GLN A 173 5.49 22.56 0.40
C GLN A 173 4.42 21.72 -0.31
N ILE A 174 4.66 20.42 -0.45
CA ILE A 174 3.72 19.50 -1.08
C ILE A 174 2.46 19.39 -0.22
N VAL A 175 2.60 19.10 1.07
CA VAL A 175 1.48 18.96 2.01
C VAL A 175 0.64 20.23 2.09
N ASP A 176 1.27 21.41 2.21
CA ASP A 176 0.58 22.70 2.32
C ASP A 176 -0.24 23.05 1.09
N SER A 177 0.18 22.58 -0.09
CA SER A 177 -0.53 22.82 -1.36
C SER A 177 -1.60 21.78 -1.69
N MET A 178 -1.65 20.66 -0.99
CA MET A 178 -2.58 19.57 -1.29
C MET A 178 -3.84 19.67 -0.44
N SER A 179 -5.01 19.56 -1.09
CA SER A 179 -6.30 19.54 -0.39
C SER A 179 -6.50 18.31 0.50
N MET A 180 -5.75 17.23 0.24
CA MET A 180 -5.75 16.00 1.02
C MET A 180 -4.32 15.45 1.12
N VAL A 181 -3.88 15.10 2.33
CA VAL A 181 -2.56 14.53 2.59
C VAL A 181 -2.44 13.15 1.94
N ALA A 182 -1.32 12.90 1.26
CA ALA A 182 -1.00 11.58 0.74
C ALA A 182 -0.59 10.64 1.88
N GLU A 183 -1.34 9.55 2.06
CA GLU A 183 -1.13 8.55 3.12
C GLU A 183 0.32 8.03 3.16
N GLY A 184 0.94 7.81 2.01
CA GLY A 184 2.30 7.25 1.89
C GLY A 184 3.38 8.06 2.62
N ILE A 185 3.20 9.38 2.76
CA ILE A 185 4.11 10.24 3.53
C ILE A 185 4.17 9.76 4.97
N LYS A 186 3.01 9.63 5.62
CA LYS A 186 2.88 9.19 7.01
C LYS A 186 3.21 7.70 7.16
N THR A 187 2.73 6.88 6.22
CA THR A 187 2.93 5.43 6.24
C THR A 187 4.41 5.05 6.15
N SER A 188 5.22 5.77 5.38
CA SER A 188 6.66 5.47 5.25
C SER A 188 7.37 5.42 6.61
N ALA A 189 7.08 6.37 7.50
CA ALA A 189 7.65 6.40 8.84
C ALA A 189 7.17 5.23 9.71
N VAL A 190 5.87 4.89 9.66
CA VAL A 190 5.29 3.79 10.43
C VAL A 190 5.84 2.44 9.99
N VAL A 191 5.92 2.20 8.68
CA VAL A 191 6.48 0.96 8.11
C VAL A 191 7.93 0.78 8.52
N MET A 192 8.74 1.83 8.45
CA MET A 192 10.14 1.76 8.90
C MET A 192 10.26 1.45 10.39
N GLN A 193 9.46 2.08 11.25
CA GLN A 193 9.47 1.75 12.69
C GLN A 193 9.10 0.29 12.97
N MET A 194 8.11 -0.24 12.25
CA MET A 194 7.71 -1.65 12.39
C MET A 194 8.80 -2.60 11.89
N ALA A 195 9.40 -2.30 10.74
CA ALA A 195 10.47 -3.10 10.15
C ALA A 195 11.73 -3.10 11.02
N ASP A 196 12.13 -1.94 11.55
CA ASP A 196 13.29 -1.79 12.43
C ASP A 196 13.12 -2.61 13.72
N ARG A 197 11.91 -2.68 14.28
CA ARG A 197 11.61 -3.47 15.50
C ARG A 197 11.89 -4.97 15.31
N ILE A 198 11.68 -5.49 14.10
CA ILE A 198 11.88 -6.90 13.78
C ILE A 198 13.17 -7.16 12.99
N GLY A 199 14.00 -6.12 12.77
CA GLY A 199 15.23 -6.22 12.00
C GLY A 199 15.03 -6.57 10.53
N LEU A 200 13.88 -6.21 9.93
CA LEU A 200 13.54 -6.55 8.54
C LEU A 200 14.05 -5.47 7.56
N PRO A 201 14.93 -5.81 6.60
CA PRO A 201 15.40 -4.85 5.61
C PRO A 201 14.32 -4.43 4.60
N MET A 202 14.08 -3.11 4.56
CA MET A 202 13.09 -2.46 3.68
C MET A 202 13.76 -1.38 2.81
N PRO A 203 14.63 -1.75 1.86
CA PRO A 203 15.49 -0.80 1.16
C PRO A 203 14.74 0.29 0.39
N ILE A 204 13.64 -0.04 -0.29
CA ILE A 204 12.87 0.96 -1.04
C ILE A 204 12.13 1.87 -0.07
N SER A 205 11.46 1.31 0.93
CA SER A 205 10.74 2.10 1.93
C SER A 205 11.68 2.99 2.73
N ALA A 206 12.90 2.54 3.02
CA ALA A 206 13.93 3.31 3.71
C ALA A 206 14.37 4.53 2.89
N GLU A 207 14.63 4.35 1.59
CA GLU A 207 14.95 5.47 0.70
C GLU A 207 13.79 6.46 0.57
N VAL A 208 12.55 5.96 0.45
CA VAL A 208 11.36 6.82 0.42
C VAL A 208 11.22 7.61 1.73
N ALA A 209 11.38 6.95 2.89
CA ALA A 209 11.30 7.61 4.19
C ALA A 209 12.39 8.69 4.35
N ALA A 210 13.62 8.41 3.93
CA ALA A 210 14.71 9.39 3.97
C ALA A 210 14.43 10.61 3.07
N VAL A 211 13.90 10.40 1.87
CA VAL A 211 13.50 11.50 0.98
C VAL A 211 12.34 12.31 1.56
N VAL A 212 11.32 11.63 2.09
CA VAL A 212 10.15 12.29 2.71
C VAL A 212 10.56 13.14 3.92
N LYS A 213 11.58 12.72 4.68
CA LYS A 213 12.16 13.52 5.79
C LYS A 213 13.10 14.64 5.32
N GLY A 214 13.46 14.68 4.03
CA GLY A 214 14.42 15.64 3.49
C GLY A 214 15.89 15.28 3.77
N GLU A 215 16.17 14.06 4.23
CA GLU A 215 17.53 13.57 4.53
C GLU A 215 18.30 13.17 3.25
N ARG A 216 17.57 12.87 2.16
CA ARG A 216 18.12 12.52 0.84
C ARG A 216 17.33 13.18 -0.27
N SER A 217 17.99 13.45 -1.39
CA SER A 217 17.29 13.79 -2.63
C SER A 217 16.79 12.53 -3.35
N PRO A 218 15.72 12.61 -4.16
CA PRO A 218 15.26 11.50 -4.99
C PRO A 218 16.37 10.89 -5.85
N ALA A 219 17.25 11.72 -6.43
CA ALA A 219 18.37 11.24 -7.23
C ALA A 219 19.41 10.45 -6.40
N GLN A 220 19.61 10.81 -5.13
CA GLN A 220 20.46 10.05 -4.21
C GLN A 220 19.81 8.71 -3.84
N ALA A 221 18.49 8.71 -3.60
CA ALA A 221 17.73 7.50 -3.27
C ALA A 221 17.87 6.42 -4.36
N PHE A 222 17.69 6.78 -5.64
CA PHE A 222 17.89 5.83 -6.74
C PHE A 222 19.32 5.31 -6.86
N ARG A 223 20.33 6.16 -6.60
CA ARG A 223 21.72 5.70 -6.55
C ARG A 223 21.97 4.73 -5.39
N GLY A 224 21.29 4.93 -4.26
CA GLY A 224 21.34 4.02 -3.11
C GLY A 224 20.84 2.62 -3.47
N LEU A 225 19.68 2.54 -4.14
CA LEU A 225 19.10 1.26 -4.59
C LEU A 225 20.03 0.48 -5.53
N MET A 226 20.74 1.17 -6.42
CA MET A 226 21.68 0.54 -7.37
C MET A 226 23.00 0.07 -6.74
N ARG A 227 23.30 0.50 -5.51
CA ARG A 227 24.51 0.08 -4.77
C ARG A 227 24.31 -1.22 -3.99
N LEU A 228 23.08 -1.68 -3.84
CA LEU A 228 22.81 -2.98 -3.23
C LEU A 228 23.41 -4.08 -4.12
N PRO A 229 24.22 -5.00 -3.56
CA PRO A 229 24.80 -6.06 -4.36
C PRO A 229 23.68 -6.92 -4.98
N PRO A 230 23.80 -7.31 -6.26
CA PRO A 230 22.84 -8.21 -6.86
C PRO A 230 22.85 -9.56 -6.11
N GLY A 231 21.67 -10.01 -5.69
CA GLY A 231 21.45 -11.33 -5.07
C GLY A 231 20.63 -12.25 -5.97
N ALA A 232 20.29 -13.45 -5.50
CA ALA A 232 19.36 -14.29 -6.26
C ALA A 232 17.96 -13.65 -6.24
N GLU A 233 17.20 -13.81 -7.33
CA GLU A 233 15.84 -13.25 -7.43
C GLU A 233 14.94 -13.77 -6.30
N ARG A 234 15.10 -15.04 -5.91
CA ARG A 234 14.38 -15.64 -4.77
C ARG A 234 14.70 -14.97 -3.43
N ASP A 235 15.88 -14.38 -3.27
CA ASP A 235 16.27 -13.70 -2.03
C ASP A 235 15.61 -12.30 -1.94
N ALA A 236 14.92 -11.89 -3.01
CA ALA A 236 14.05 -10.73 -3.00
C ALA A 236 12.67 -11.04 -2.39
N HIS A 237 12.26 -12.30 -2.25
CA HIS A 237 10.91 -12.69 -1.84
C HIS A 237 10.80 -13.05 -0.35
#